data_AF-A0A090VAL3-F1
#
_entry.id   AF-A0A090VAL3-F1
#
_cell.length_a   1.000
_cell.length_b   1.000
_cell.length_c   1.000
_cell.angle_alpha   90.00
_cell.angle_beta   90.00
_cell.angle_gamma   90.00
#
_symmetry.space_group_name_H-M   'P 1'
#
loop_
_entity.id
_entity.type
_entity.pdbx_description
1 polymer ?
#
loop_
_entity_poly.entity_id
_entity_poly.type
_entity_poly.pdbx_seq_one_letter_code
_entity_poly.pdbx_strand_id
1 'polypeptide(L)'
;MPFPVEEKYIIETESELSVKFPFEFKNRMIKSNGGEIDSGEFFFQLHPFFDKSDKKRISRTCNHIGLETKNAREWQGFPKNGIVIGNGGSGDLIFLQHNGNGILTDEIYLWDHGEIEKIAESINKLDE
;
A
#
# COMPACT_ATOMS: atom_id res chain seq x y z
N MET A 1 -2.68 15.23 5.19
CA MET A 1 -4.01 15.27 4.54
C MET A 1 -3.98 14.58 3.17
N PRO A 2 -4.50 13.37 3.06
CA PRO A 2 -4.69 12.70 1.79
C PRO A 2 -5.70 13.44 0.88
N PHE A 3 -5.73 13.11 -0.40
CA PHE A 3 -6.61 13.72 -1.40
C PHE A 3 -7.03 12.68 -2.45
N PRO A 4 -8.12 12.90 -3.20
CA PRO A 4 -8.57 11.94 -4.20
C PRO A 4 -7.55 11.74 -5.33
N VAL A 5 -7.44 10.51 -5.82
CA VAL A 5 -6.62 10.13 -6.98
C VAL A 5 -7.48 9.59 -8.11
N GLU A 6 -7.09 9.90 -9.34
CA GLU A 6 -7.73 9.35 -10.54
C GLU A 6 -7.33 7.88 -10.75
N GLU A 7 -8.27 7.05 -11.18
CA GLU A 7 -8.06 5.60 -11.39
C GLU A 7 -6.89 5.29 -12.34
N LYS A 8 -6.60 6.18 -13.31
CA LYS A 8 -5.46 6.02 -14.23
C LYS A 8 -4.13 5.83 -13.50
N TYR A 9 -3.90 6.51 -12.38
CA TYR A 9 -2.64 6.39 -11.61
C TYR A 9 -2.57 5.08 -10.82
N ILE A 10 -3.73 4.52 -10.46
CA ILE A 10 -3.82 3.17 -9.88
C ILE A 10 -3.46 2.14 -10.95
N ILE A 11 -4.04 2.25 -12.15
CA ILE A 11 -3.76 1.35 -13.29
C ILE A 11 -2.29 1.43 -13.71
N GLU A 12 -1.68 2.62 -13.71
CA GLU A 12 -0.25 2.77 -13.96
C GLU A 12 0.59 2.01 -12.95
N THR A 13 0.24 2.09 -11.65
CA THR A 13 0.95 1.37 -10.59
C THR A 13 0.74 -0.15 -10.68
N GLU A 14 -0.48 -0.59 -11.00
CA GLU A 14 -0.79 -1.99 -11.33
C GLU A 14 0.09 -2.50 -12.47
N SER A 15 0.22 -1.72 -13.55
CA SER A 15 1.06 -2.07 -14.70
C SER A 15 2.54 -2.09 -14.34
N GLU A 16 3.01 -1.12 -13.55
CA GLU A 16 4.41 -1.04 -13.11
C GLU A 16 4.82 -2.25 -12.25
N LEU A 17 3.93 -2.66 -11.33
CA LEU A 17 4.19 -3.74 -10.39
C LEU A 17 3.75 -5.12 -10.91
N SER A 18 3.08 -5.15 -12.07
CA SER A 18 2.47 -6.36 -12.66
C SER A 18 1.48 -7.04 -11.71
N VAL A 19 0.62 -6.23 -11.06
CA VAL A 19 -0.40 -6.71 -10.12
C VAL A 19 -1.76 -6.05 -10.35
N LYS A 20 -2.81 -6.58 -9.72
CA LYS A 20 -4.13 -5.98 -9.57
C LYS A 20 -4.45 -5.77 -8.10
N PHE A 21 -4.82 -4.56 -7.73
CA PHE A 21 -5.24 -4.23 -6.36
C PHE A 21 -6.68 -4.66 -6.12
N PRO A 22 -7.00 -5.10 -4.88
CA PRO A 22 -8.36 -5.49 -4.54
C PRO A 22 -9.31 -4.28 -4.57
N PHE A 23 -10.59 -4.56 -4.78
CA PHE A 23 -11.60 -3.54 -5.00
C PHE A 23 -11.77 -2.60 -3.81
N GLU A 24 -11.77 -3.13 -2.58
CA GLU A 24 -11.92 -2.32 -1.36
C GLU A 24 -10.77 -1.34 -1.19
N PHE A 25 -9.53 -1.81 -1.37
CA PHE A 25 -8.33 -0.97 -1.31
C PHE A 25 -8.37 0.15 -2.34
N LYS A 26 -8.71 -0.16 -3.60
CA LYS A 26 -8.84 0.86 -4.64
C LYS A 26 -9.88 1.91 -4.29
N ASN A 27 -11.07 1.51 -3.83
CA ASN A 27 -12.13 2.46 -3.47
C ASN A 27 -11.73 3.38 -2.32
N ARG A 28 -11.03 2.85 -1.32
CA ARG A 28 -10.49 3.64 -0.21
C ARG A 28 -9.49 4.68 -0.73
N MET A 29 -8.55 4.24 -1.56
CA MET A 29 -7.47 5.09 -2.08
C MET A 29 -7.95 6.14 -3.10
N ILE A 30 -8.97 5.83 -3.91
CA ILE A 30 -9.61 6.80 -4.82
C ILE A 30 -10.17 7.99 -4.05
N LYS A 31 -10.80 7.75 -2.89
CA LYS A 31 -11.35 8.81 -2.04
C LYS A 31 -10.23 9.57 -1.31
N SER A 32 -9.21 8.84 -0.88
CA SER A 32 -8.17 9.32 0.02
C SER A 32 -6.84 8.62 -0.31
N ASN A 33 -6.04 9.23 -1.18
CA ASN A 33 -4.80 8.65 -1.67
C ASN A 33 -3.68 8.77 -0.62
N GLY A 34 -3.41 7.66 0.07
CA GLY A 34 -2.54 7.63 1.25
C GLY A 34 -3.29 8.08 2.51
N GLY A 35 -2.60 8.64 3.49
CA GLY A 35 -3.20 9.06 4.76
C GLY A 35 -2.82 8.12 5.89
N GLU A 36 -3.58 8.13 6.96
CA GLU A 36 -3.29 7.37 8.18
C GLU A 36 -4.39 6.34 8.41
N ILE A 37 -4.02 5.23 9.04
CA ILE A 37 -4.90 4.26 9.68
C ILE A 37 -4.56 4.32 11.16
N ASP A 38 -5.57 4.52 11.99
CA ASP A 38 -5.46 4.54 13.45
C ASP A 38 -6.58 3.69 14.04
N SER A 39 -6.28 2.42 14.33
CA SER A 39 -7.23 1.44 14.88
C SER A 39 -7.05 1.25 16.40
N GLY A 40 -6.32 2.17 17.06
CA GLY A 40 -5.95 2.08 18.48
C GLY A 40 -4.86 1.05 18.79
N GLU A 41 -4.91 -0.14 18.18
CA GLU A 41 -3.84 -1.14 18.25
C GLU A 41 -2.71 -0.83 17.28
N PHE A 42 -3.06 -0.35 16.09
CA PHE A 42 -2.10 -0.04 15.04
C PHE A 42 -2.20 1.39 14.57
N PHE A 43 -1.03 1.97 14.26
CA PHE A 43 -0.92 3.25 13.58
C PHE A 43 -0.06 3.09 12.34
N PHE A 44 -0.64 3.29 11.16
CA PHE A 44 0.08 3.19 9.89
C PHE A 44 -0.09 4.43 9.04
N GLN A 45 1.00 4.86 8.41
CA GLN A 45 0.97 5.83 7.33
C GLN A 45 0.92 5.11 5.98
N LEU A 46 -0.18 5.27 5.24
CA LEU A 46 -0.36 4.69 3.93
C LEU A 46 0.43 5.44 2.85
N HIS A 47 1.09 4.66 2.00
CA HIS A 47 1.76 5.17 0.82
C HIS A 47 0.72 5.47 -0.27
N PRO A 48 0.79 6.65 -0.90
CA PRO A 48 -0.11 6.99 -1.99
C PRO A 48 0.23 6.24 -3.28
N PHE A 49 -0.73 6.17 -4.20
CA PHE A 49 -0.48 6.00 -5.62
C PHE A 49 0.21 7.24 -6.19
N PHE A 50 1.13 7.04 -7.14
CA PHE A 50 1.92 8.15 -7.68
C PHE A 50 1.09 9.04 -8.60
N ASP A 51 0.71 10.20 -8.09
CA ASP A 51 -0.11 11.15 -8.83
C ASP A 51 0.76 12.18 -9.56
N LYS A 52 0.78 12.03 -10.89
CA LYS A 52 1.60 12.86 -11.79
C LYS A 52 0.82 14.02 -12.42
N SER A 53 -0.36 14.38 -11.90
CA SER A 53 -1.21 15.39 -12.56
C SER A 53 -0.57 16.78 -12.58
N ASP A 54 0.17 17.13 -11.53
CA ASP A 54 0.89 18.39 -11.41
C ASP A 54 2.07 18.28 -10.44
N LYS A 55 2.94 19.31 -10.43
CA LYS A 55 4.16 19.33 -9.62
C LYS A 55 3.89 19.20 -8.11
N LYS A 56 2.79 19.76 -7.61
CA LYS A 56 2.44 19.69 -6.20
C LYS A 56 1.98 18.27 -5.84
N ARG A 57 1.20 17.62 -6.71
CA ARG A 57 0.80 16.22 -6.51
C ARG A 57 2.01 15.28 -6.55
N ILE A 58 2.88 15.41 -7.55
CA ILE A 58 4.14 14.64 -7.66
C ILE A 58 4.95 14.72 -6.36
N SER A 59 5.17 15.94 -5.87
CA SER A 59 5.94 16.15 -4.63
C SER A 59 5.28 15.53 -3.40
N ARG A 60 3.95 15.46 -3.35
CA ARG A 60 3.21 14.92 -2.20
C ARG A 60 3.05 13.41 -2.24
N THR A 61 3.20 12.81 -3.41
CA THR A 61 3.09 11.36 -3.62
C THR A 61 4.42 10.73 -4.02
N CYS A 62 5.57 11.37 -3.76
CA CYS A 62 6.86 10.83 -4.19
C CYS A 62 7.25 9.54 -3.46
N ASN A 63 6.79 9.37 -2.21
CA ASN A 63 6.97 8.14 -1.43
C ASN A 63 5.81 7.16 -1.71
N HIS A 64 5.62 6.83 -2.99
CA HIS A 64 4.48 6.05 -3.47
C HIS A 64 4.67 4.53 -3.35
N ILE A 65 3.56 3.79 -3.38
CA ILE A 65 3.50 2.31 -3.31
C ILE A 65 4.54 1.64 -4.21
N GLY A 66 4.65 2.07 -5.47
CA GLY A 66 5.62 1.51 -6.42
C GLY A 66 7.09 1.65 -6.00
N LEU A 67 7.47 2.81 -5.46
CA LEU A 67 8.83 3.07 -4.98
C LEU A 67 9.10 2.27 -3.69
N GLU A 68 8.20 2.37 -2.73
CA GLU A 68 8.37 1.73 -1.42
C GLU A 68 8.35 0.21 -1.51
N THR A 69 7.55 -0.35 -2.42
CA THR A 69 7.57 -1.79 -2.71
C THR A 69 8.91 -2.23 -3.29
N LYS A 70 9.53 -1.44 -4.17
CA LYS A 70 10.87 -1.76 -4.70
C LYS A 70 11.91 -1.73 -3.60
N ASN A 71 11.88 -0.70 -2.75
CA ASN A 71 12.79 -0.57 -1.60
C ASN A 71 12.63 -1.76 -0.63
N ALA A 72 11.40 -2.11 -0.26
CA ALA A 72 11.13 -3.21 0.66
C ALA A 72 11.56 -4.57 0.11
N ARG A 73 11.49 -4.79 -1.21
CA ARG A 73 11.98 -6.03 -1.85
C ARG A 73 13.50 -6.20 -1.75
N GLU A 74 14.26 -5.14 -1.46
CA GLU A 74 15.69 -5.23 -1.19
C GLU A 74 15.97 -5.70 0.25
N TRP A 75 14.98 -5.65 1.14
CA TRP A 75 15.12 -6.05 2.53
C TRP A 75 15.08 -7.57 2.65
N GLN A 76 15.97 -8.11 3.49
CA GLN A 76 16.04 -9.54 3.70
C GLN A 76 14.75 -10.04 4.35
N GLY A 77 14.08 -11.01 3.71
CA GLY A 77 12.88 -11.64 4.25
C GLY A 77 11.57 -10.99 3.85
N PHE A 78 11.57 -9.85 3.15
CA PHE A 78 10.33 -9.29 2.61
C PHE A 78 9.78 -10.17 1.47
N PRO A 79 8.48 -10.48 1.44
CA PRO A 79 7.89 -11.39 0.46
C PRO A 79 7.93 -10.83 -0.97
N LYS A 80 8.40 -11.64 -1.94
CA LYS A 80 8.49 -11.24 -3.36
C LYS A 80 7.13 -10.92 -3.99
N ASN A 81 6.10 -11.61 -3.55
CA ASN A 81 4.70 -11.43 -3.94
C ASN A 81 3.99 -10.35 -3.12
N GLY A 82 4.69 -9.68 -2.20
CA GLY A 82 4.18 -8.59 -1.38
C GLY A 82 4.28 -7.24 -2.09
N ILE A 83 3.30 -6.38 -1.81
CA ILE A 83 3.21 -4.98 -2.27
C ILE A 83 2.96 -4.12 -1.03
N VAL A 84 3.94 -3.27 -0.69
CA VAL A 84 3.87 -2.40 0.49
C VAL A 84 2.84 -1.32 0.25
N ILE A 85 1.91 -1.17 1.21
CA ILE A 85 0.84 -0.18 1.16
C ILE A 85 0.98 0.90 2.24
N GLY A 86 1.81 0.69 3.25
CA GLY A 86 2.06 1.64 4.32
C GLY A 86 3.19 1.21 5.26
N ASN A 87 3.54 2.08 6.21
CA ASN A 87 4.53 1.80 7.24
C ASN A 87 4.04 2.25 8.62
N GLY A 88 4.48 1.54 9.67
CA GLY A 88 4.14 1.84 11.07
C GLY A 88 5.18 2.70 11.80
N GLY A 89 6.24 3.09 11.10
CA GLY A 89 7.46 3.60 11.72
C GLY A 89 8.40 2.48 12.16
N SER A 90 9.62 2.83 12.56
CA SER A 90 10.65 1.91 13.09
C SER A 90 11.05 0.71 12.22
N GLY A 91 10.58 0.59 10.98
CA GLY A 91 10.86 -0.55 10.09
C GLY A 91 9.64 -1.42 9.78
N ASP A 92 8.51 -1.16 10.43
CA ASP A 92 7.29 -1.96 10.28
C ASP A 92 6.59 -1.60 8.97
N LEU A 93 6.23 -2.61 8.18
CA LEU A 93 5.58 -2.44 6.89
C LEU A 93 4.25 -3.17 6.86
N ILE A 94 3.22 -2.54 6.31
CA ILE A 94 1.98 -3.25 5.94
C ILE A 94 1.93 -3.46 4.44
N PHE A 95 1.48 -4.65 4.04
CA PHE A 95 1.48 -5.05 2.65
C PHE A 95 0.28 -5.92 2.28
N LEU A 96 -0.02 -5.94 0.98
CA LEU A 96 -0.92 -6.90 0.33
C LEU A 96 -0.09 -7.94 -0.40
N GLN A 97 -0.61 -9.15 -0.57
CA GLN A 97 0.09 -10.19 -1.34
C GLN A 97 -0.81 -10.92 -2.32
N HIS A 98 -0.18 -11.59 -3.30
CA HIS A 98 -0.86 -12.44 -4.27
C HIS A 98 -0.31 -13.88 -4.25
N ASN A 99 -1.11 -14.84 -4.72
CA ASN A 99 -0.71 -16.26 -4.78
C ASN A 99 0.08 -16.64 -6.05
N GLY A 100 0.66 -15.65 -6.74
CA GLY A 100 1.51 -15.83 -7.93
C GLY A 100 0.80 -15.52 -9.25
N ASN A 101 -0.49 -15.18 -9.19
CA ASN A 101 -1.32 -14.78 -10.34
C ASN A 101 -1.32 -13.26 -10.59
N GLY A 102 -0.58 -12.48 -9.80
CA GLY A 102 -0.61 -11.01 -9.84
C GLY A 102 -1.91 -10.39 -9.31
N ILE A 103 -2.82 -11.16 -8.71
CA ILE A 103 -4.06 -10.63 -8.13
C ILE A 103 -3.89 -10.58 -6.61
N LEU A 104 -3.81 -9.37 -6.06
CA LEU A 104 -3.66 -9.18 -4.63
C LEU A 104 -4.95 -9.55 -3.89
N THR A 105 -4.80 -10.21 -2.74
CA THR A 105 -5.90 -10.49 -1.81
C THR A 105 -6.29 -9.23 -1.04
N ASP A 106 -7.49 -9.19 -0.46
CA ASP A 106 -7.90 -8.12 0.45
C ASP A 106 -7.14 -8.15 1.79
N GLU A 107 -6.65 -9.32 2.19
CA GLU A 107 -5.96 -9.52 3.47
C GLU A 107 -4.74 -8.61 3.64
N ILE A 108 -4.65 -7.98 4.81
CA ILE A 108 -3.56 -7.09 5.19
C ILE A 108 -2.60 -7.83 6.11
N TYR A 109 -1.32 -7.74 5.78
CA TYR A 109 -0.25 -8.35 6.54
C TYR A 109 0.68 -7.27 7.09
N LEU A 110 1.14 -7.48 8.32
CA LEU A 110 2.25 -6.77 8.94
C LEU A 110 3.53 -7.56 8.67
N TRP A 111 4.58 -6.85 8.30
CA TRP A 111 5.94 -7.32 8.30
C TRP A 111 6.70 -6.57 9.39
N ASP A 112 7.09 -7.30 10.45
CA ASP A 112 7.87 -6.82 11.58
C ASP A 112 9.26 -7.46 11.53
N HIS A 113 10.21 -6.75 10.90
CA HIS A 113 11.63 -7.13 10.84
C HIS A 113 11.94 -8.56 10.36
N GLY A 114 11.02 -9.18 9.60
CA GLY A 114 11.16 -10.55 9.09
C GLY A 114 10.03 -11.48 9.50
N GLU A 115 9.26 -11.14 10.53
CA GLU A 115 8.05 -11.85 10.92
C GLU A 115 6.85 -11.32 10.14
N ILE A 116 5.98 -12.22 9.68
CA ILE A 116 4.79 -11.88 8.92
C ILE A 116 3.56 -12.32 9.71
N GLU A 117 2.68 -11.37 9.98
CA GLU A 117 1.40 -11.61 10.64
C GLU A 117 0.25 -11.06 9.81
N LYS A 118 -0.86 -11.79 9.72
CA LYS A 118 -2.09 -11.26 9.14
C LYS A 118 -2.80 -10.42 10.21
N ILE A 119 -2.99 -9.13 9.96
CA ILE A 119 -3.59 -8.19 10.92
C ILE A 119 -5.03 -7.81 10.58
N ALA A 120 -5.47 -7.98 9.33
CA ALA A 120 -6.86 -7.71 8.94
C ALA A 120 -7.31 -8.53 7.71
N GLU A 121 -8.62 -8.71 7.58
CA GLU A 121 -9.23 -9.36 6.40
C GLU A 121 -9.37 -8.41 5.21
N SER A 122 -9.45 -7.10 5.46
CA SER A 122 -9.47 -6.07 4.42
C SER A 122 -9.01 -4.71 4.95
N ILE A 123 -8.76 -3.77 4.05
CA ILE A 123 -8.42 -2.39 4.42
C ILE A 123 -9.52 -1.74 5.26
N ASN A 124 -10.79 -2.04 4.98
CA ASN A 124 -11.91 -1.43 5.68
C ASN A 124 -12.01 -1.97 7.11
N LYS A 125 -11.65 -3.25 7.32
CA LYS A 125 -11.57 -3.86 8.65
C LYS A 125 -10.41 -3.37 9.49
N LEU A 126 -9.35 -2.88 8.85
CA LEU A 126 -8.23 -2.27 9.55
C LEU A 126 -8.48 -0.79 9.88
N ASP A 127 -9.29 -0.09 9.08
CA ASP A 127 -9.65 1.34 9.21
C ASP A 127 -11.00 1.55 9.94
N GLU A 128 -11.51 0.51 10.62
CA GLU A 128 -12.74 0.49 11.45
C GLU A 128 -12.45 0.88 12.90
#